data_AF-A0AAV5BY49-F1
#
_entry.id   AF-A0AAV5BY49-F1
#
_cell.length_a   1.000
_cell.length_b   1.000
_cell.length_c   1.000
_cell.angle_alpha   90.00
_cell.angle_beta   90.00
_cell.angle_gamma   90.00
#
_symmetry.space_group_name_H-M   'P 1'
#
loop_
_entity.id
_entity.type
_entity.pdbx_description
1 polymer ?
#
loop_
_entity_poly.entity_id
_entity_poly.type
_entity_poly.pdbx_seq_one_letter_code
_entity_poly.pdbx_strand_id
1 'polypeptide(L)'
;MDELMRNPSVMRKAQDEVRSAIAGHDMGTMVLVNAWAIGRDPEHWDTPEEFVPERFERSGRDFKGMDFEFIPFGDGRRICPGMAFGLAHVELALAALLFHFDWRLPEGMVAETGHD
;
A
#
# COMPACT_ATOMS: atom_id res chain seq x y z
N MET A 1 -6.74 -7.63 -13.23
CA MET A 1 -6.90 -7.88 -11.78
C MET A 1 -8.31 -7.58 -11.26
N ASP A 2 -9.03 -6.58 -11.79
CA ASP A 2 -10.38 -6.22 -11.32
C ASP A 2 -11.43 -7.35 -11.45
N GLU A 3 -11.29 -8.23 -12.45
CA GLU A 3 -12.11 -9.46 -12.62
C GLU A 3 -11.72 -10.57 -11.63
N LEU A 4 -10.49 -10.53 -11.10
CA LEU A 4 -9.93 -11.49 -10.13
C LEU A 4 -10.62 -11.35 -8.76
N MET A 5 -11.03 -10.14 -8.41
CA MET A 5 -11.51 -9.76 -7.07
C MET A 5 -13.03 -9.88 -6.89
N ARG A 6 -13.82 -9.73 -7.96
CA ARG A 6 -15.29 -9.85 -7.91
C ARG A 6 -15.79 -11.27 -8.14
N ASN A 7 -14.89 -12.20 -8.41
CA ASN A 7 -15.21 -13.58 -8.74
C ASN A 7 -14.54 -14.54 -7.73
N PRO A 8 -15.30 -15.15 -6.79
CA PRO A 8 -14.77 -16.08 -5.78
C PRO A 8 -13.98 -17.27 -6.37
N SER A 9 -14.21 -17.61 -7.65
CA SER A 9 -13.46 -18.66 -8.32
C SER A 9 -12.01 -18.27 -8.65
N VAL A 10 -11.72 -16.97 -8.80
CA VAL A 10 -10.39 -16.50 -9.19
C VAL A 10 -9.50 -16.28 -7.98
N MET A 11 -10.06 -15.82 -6.85
CA MET A 11 -9.36 -15.88 -5.56
C MET A 11 -8.99 -17.31 -5.14
N ARG A 12 -9.87 -18.28 -5.44
CA ARG A 12 -9.56 -19.69 -5.25
C ARG A 12 -8.40 -20.14 -6.13
N LYS A 13 -8.38 -19.73 -7.42
CA LYS A 13 -7.26 -20.00 -8.32
C LYS A 13 -5.92 -19.44 -7.80
N ALA A 14 -5.89 -18.18 -7.35
CA ALA A 14 -4.68 -17.59 -6.77
C ALA A 14 -4.21 -18.32 -5.50
N GLN A 15 -5.16 -18.73 -4.63
CA GLN A 15 -4.84 -19.56 -3.47
C GLN A 15 -4.30 -20.94 -3.87
N ASP A 16 -4.84 -21.55 -4.93
CA ASP A 16 -4.38 -22.83 -5.46
C ASP A 16 -2.99 -22.72 -6.09
N GLU A 17 -2.69 -21.61 -6.79
CA GLU A 17 -1.35 -21.31 -7.31
C GLU A 17 -0.32 -21.16 -6.19
N VAL A 18 -0.65 -20.42 -5.12
CA VAL A 18 0.23 -20.32 -3.95
C VAL A 18 0.41 -21.68 -3.29
N ARG A 19 -0.67 -22.47 -3.12
CA ARG A 19 -0.60 -23.84 -2.58
C ARG A 19 0.30 -24.75 -3.42
N SER A 20 0.21 -24.63 -4.76
CA SER A 20 1.06 -25.37 -5.67
C SER A 20 2.52 -24.91 -5.60
N ALA A 21 2.77 -23.61 -5.48
CA ALA A 21 4.11 -23.04 -5.39
C ALA A 21 4.82 -23.47 -4.09
N ILE A 22 4.08 -23.66 -3.01
CA ILE A 22 4.63 -24.16 -1.73
C ILE A 22 4.54 -25.69 -1.60
N ALA A 23 4.00 -26.40 -2.60
CA ALA A 23 3.90 -27.84 -2.56
C ALA A 23 5.30 -28.47 -2.58
N GLY A 24 5.60 -29.31 -1.59
CA GLY A 24 6.92 -29.94 -1.44
C GLY A 24 7.88 -29.21 -0.51
N HIS A 25 7.49 -28.04 0.04
CA HIS A 25 8.22 -27.40 1.12
C HIS A 25 7.87 -28.03 2.48
N ASP A 26 8.81 -27.98 3.42
CA ASP A 26 8.62 -28.53 4.76
C ASP A 26 7.49 -27.83 5.53
N MET A 27 6.79 -28.59 6.36
CA MET A 27 5.85 -28.04 7.33
C MET A 27 6.57 -27.03 8.23
N GLY A 28 5.99 -25.84 8.36
CA GLY A 28 6.62 -24.73 9.08
C GLY A 28 7.43 -23.77 8.20
N THR A 29 7.48 -24.01 6.89
CA THR A 29 8.01 -23.01 5.94
C THR A 29 7.22 -21.69 6.06
N MET A 30 7.96 -20.60 6.24
CA MET A 30 7.40 -19.25 6.35
C MET A 30 7.18 -18.67 4.96
N VAL A 31 5.98 -18.14 4.72
CA VAL A 31 5.66 -17.37 3.51
C VAL A 31 5.60 -15.90 3.90
N LEU A 32 6.34 -15.06 3.17
CA LEU A 32 6.38 -13.62 3.38
C LEU A 32 5.66 -12.89 2.25
N VAL A 33 4.76 -11.98 2.60
CA VAL A 33 4.15 -11.04 1.66
C VAL A 33 4.98 -9.77 1.64
N ASN A 34 5.60 -9.45 0.51
CA ASN A 34 6.46 -8.28 0.36
C ASN A 34 5.64 -7.04 -0.03
N ALA A 35 4.93 -6.46 0.94
CA ALA A 35 4.12 -5.26 0.73
C ALA A 35 4.94 -4.06 0.24
N TRP A 36 6.23 -3.99 0.59
CA TRP A 36 7.13 -2.92 0.13
C TRP A 36 7.35 -2.96 -1.38
N ALA A 37 7.61 -4.16 -1.93
CA ALA A 37 7.78 -4.34 -3.38
C ALA A 37 6.48 -4.10 -4.14
N ILE A 38 5.36 -4.60 -3.61
CA ILE A 38 4.02 -4.40 -4.20
C ILE A 38 3.69 -2.90 -4.32
N GLY A 39 3.91 -2.12 -3.26
CA GLY A 39 3.65 -0.68 -3.26
C GLY A 39 4.62 0.15 -4.12
N ARG A 40 5.60 -0.48 -4.78
CA ARG A 40 6.62 0.15 -5.64
C ARG A 40 6.73 -0.47 -7.02
N ASP A 41 5.81 -1.37 -7.36
CA ASP A 41 5.85 -2.05 -8.64
C ASP A 41 5.52 -1.07 -9.78
N PRO A 42 6.46 -0.81 -10.71
CA PRO A 42 6.23 0.11 -11.83
C PRO A 42 5.14 -0.38 -12.81
N GLU A 43 4.74 -1.66 -12.77
CA GLU A 43 3.59 -2.14 -13.54
C GLU A 43 2.26 -1.60 -13.01
N HIS A 44 2.21 -1.20 -11.74
CA HIS A 44 1.00 -0.77 -11.05
C HIS A 44 1.05 0.69 -10.57
N TRP A 45 2.24 1.26 -10.45
CA TRP A 45 2.44 2.60 -9.90
C TRP A 45 3.33 3.44 -10.82
N ASP A 46 2.78 4.55 -11.33
CA ASP A 46 3.58 5.56 -12.03
C ASP A 46 4.58 6.19 -11.05
N THR A 47 5.82 6.44 -11.50
CA THR A 47 6.91 7.00 -10.67
C THR A 47 6.92 6.45 -9.23
N PRO A 48 7.10 5.13 -9.02
CA PRO A 48 6.82 4.47 -7.74
C PRO A 48 7.76 4.89 -6.59
N GLU A 49 8.93 5.44 -6.93
CA GLU A 49 9.90 5.93 -5.96
C GLU A 49 9.72 7.41 -5.59
N GLU A 50 8.81 8.11 -6.28
CA GLU A 50 8.52 9.52 -6.02
C GLU A 50 7.37 9.70 -5.03
N PHE A 51 7.51 10.69 -4.16
CA PHE A 51 6.43 11.11 -3.26
C PHE A 51 5.42 11.97 -4.02
N VAL A 52 4.36 11.34 -4.54
CA VAL A 52 3.27 12.00 -5.28
C VAL A 52 1.93 11.75 -4.58
N PRO A 53 1.54 12.57 -3.58
CA PRO A 53 0.27 12.45 -2.87
C PRO A 53 -0.95 12.48 -3.78
N GLU A 54 -0.91 13.29 -4.84
CA GLU A 54 -2.02 13.54 -5.76
C GLU A 54 -2.41 12.28 -6.55
N ARG A 55 -1.55 11.25 -6.60
CA ARG A 55 -1.87 9.98 -7.28
C ARG A 55 -3.12 9.32 -6.72
N PHE A 56 -3.46 9.58 -5.46
CA PHE A 56 -4.61 8.96 -4.80
C PHE A 56 -5.94 9.69 -5.07
N GLU A 57 -5.92 10.92 -5.60
CA GLU A 57 -7.15 11.69 -5.83
C GLU A 57 -8.03 11.11 -6.94
N ARG A 58 -7.43 10.43 -7.93
CA ARG A 58 -8.11 9.96 -9.15
C ARG A 58 -7.87 8.48 -9.47
N SER A 59 -7.09 7.76 -8.66
CA SER A 59 -6.75 6.36 -8.94
C SER A 59 -7.87 5.38 -8.63
N GLY A 60 -8.86 5.77 -7.82
CA GLY A 60 -9.93 4.87 -7.36
C GLY A 60 -9.43 3.74 -6.45
N ARG A 61 -8.15 3.78 -6.04
CA ARG A 61 -7.53 2.79 -5.14
C ARG A 61 -8.07 2.95 -3.72
N ASP A 62 -8.32 1.83 -3.05
CA ASP A 62 -8.85 1.81 -1.68
C ASP A 62 -7.88 1.08 -0.74
N PHE A 63 -7.55 1.71 0.39
CA PHE A 63 -6.71 1.10 1.43
C PHE A 63 -7.50 0.18 2.37
N LYS A 64 -8.84 0.10 2.24
CA LYS A 64 -9.73 -0.68 3.13
C LYS A 64 -9.72 -2.19 2.84
N GLY A 65 -8.90 -2.64 1.90
CA GLY A 65 -8.77 -4.04 1.47
C GLY A 65 -9.29 -4.25 0.05
N MET A 66 -9.04 -5.44 -0.50
CA MET A 66 -9.40 -5.85 -1.87
C MET A 66 -8.68 -5.11 -3.02
N ASP A 67 -7.82 -4.14 -2.75
CA ASP A 67 -6.84 -3.58 -3.69
C ASP A 67 -5.47 -4.20 -3.36
N PHE A 68 -5.04 -5.18 -4.14
CA PHE A 68 -3.84 -5.95 -3.81
C PHE A 68 -2.55 -5.27 -4.24
N GLU A 69 -2.66 -4.28 -5.11
CA GLU A 69 -1.58 -3.38 -5.48
C GLU A 69 -1.32 -2.35 -4.36
N PHE A 70 -2.27 -2.18 -3.42
CA PHE A 70 -2.16 -1.25 -2.29
C PHE A 70 -2.67 -1.83 -0.96
N ILE A 71 -1.78 -2.49 -0.20
CA ILE A 71 -2.10 -3.17 1.08
C ILE A 71 -1.43 -2.55 2.32
N PRO A 72 -1.53 -1.23 2.58
CA PRO A 72 -0.82 -0.58 3.69
C PRO A 72 -1.26 -1.07 5.08
N PHE A 73 -2.45 -1.67 5.18
CA PHE A 73 -2.99 -2.25 6.40
C PHE A 73 -3.16 -3.78 6.31
N GLY A 74 -2.59 -4.42 5.27
CA GLY A 74 -2.86 -5.81 4.92
C GLY A 74 -4.25 -6.01 4.32
N ASP A 75 -4.72 -7.25 4.27
CA ASP A 75 -6.07 -7.58 3.78
C ASP A 75 -6.65 -8.85 4.45
N GLY A 76 -7.93 -9.10 4.22
CA GLY A 76 -8.65 -10.30 4.65
C GLY A 76 -8.85 -10.38 6.17
N ARG A 77 -8.95 -11.60 6.68
CA ARG A 77 -9.24 -11.86 8.11
C ARG A 77 -8.18 -11.35 9.10
N ARG A 78 -7.02 -10.93 8.61
CA ARG A 78 -5.88 -10.46 9.41
C ARG A 78 -5.50 -9.02 9.06
N ILE A 79 -6.40 -8.29 8.37
CA ILE A 79 -6.27 -6.86 8.16
C ILE A 79 -6.11 -6.10 9.49
N CYS A 80 -5.36 -5.00 9.48
CA CYS A 80 -5.05 -4.24 10.68
C CYS A 80 -6.33 -3.77 11.39
N PRO A 81 -6.57 -4.19 12.66
CA PRO A 81 -7.75 -3.74 13.40
C PRO A 81 -7.66 -2.25 13.80
N GLY A 82 -6.47 -1.67 13.75
CA GLY A 82 -6.20 -0.26 14.09
C GLY A 82 -6.35 0.72 12.92
N MET A 83 -6.81 0.28 11.74
CA MET A 83 -6.88 1.12 10.53
C MET A 83 -7.58 2.47 10.79
N ALA A 84 -8.82 2.43 11.30
CA ALA A 84 -9.61 3.64 11.54
C ALA A 84 -8.95 4.57 12.57
N PHE A 85 -8.35 3.99 13.62
CA PHE A 85 -7.63 4.76 14.64
C PHE A 85 -6.39 5.43 14.06
N GLY A 86 -5.61 4.70 13.25
CA GLY A 86 -4.41 5.21 12.59
C GLY A 86 -4.71 6.36 11.65
N LEU A 87 -5.76 6.26 10.84
CA LEU A 87 -6.18 7.33 9.94
C LEU A 87 -6.54 8.60 10.71
N ALA A 88 -7.39 8.48 11.74
CA ALA A 88 -7.76 9.62 12.58
C ALA A 88 -6.53 10.28 13.23
N HIS A 89 -5.53 9.49 13.64
CA HIS A 89 -4.31 10.03 14.25
C HIS A 89 -3.41 10.73 13.23
N VAL A 90 -3.20 10.15 12.05
CA VAL A 90 -2.39 10.78 10.99
C VAL A 90 -3.04 12.07 10.51
N GLU A 91 -4.36 12.06 10.28
CA GLU A 91 -5.11 13.25 9.90
C GLU A 91 -5.00 14.36 10.95
N LEU A 92 -5.23 14.03 12.23
CA LEU A 92 -5.13 15.00 13.32
C LEU A 92 -3.71 15.54 13.49
N ALA A 93 -2.70 14.66 13.45
CA ALA A 93 -1.30 15.05 13.55
C ALA A 93 -0.90 15.98 12.39
N LEU A 94 -1.27 15.64 11.16
CA LEU A 94 -1.00 16.47 9.99
C LEU A 94 -1.70 17.82 10.08
N ALA A 95 -2.98 17.86 10.47
CA ALA A 95 -3.71 19.10 10.66
C ALA A 95 -3.07 19.99 11.74
N ALA A 96 -2.66 19.41 12.87
CA ALA A 96 -1.97 20.15 13.93
C ALA A 96 -0.62 20.71 13.45
N LEU A 97 0.15 19.91 12.71
CA LEU A 97 1.43 20.31 12.12
C LEU A 97 1.27 21.47 11.13
N LEU A 98 0.25 21.43 10.28
CA LEU A 98 -0.03 22.49 9.30
C LEU A 98 -0.60 23.76 9.95
N PHE A 99 -1.37 23.64 11.04
CA PHE A 99 -2.01 24.79 11.69
C PHE A 99 -1.06 25.56 12.62
N HIS A 100 -0.14 24.87 13.29
CA HIS A 100 0.68 25.47 14.35
C HIS A 100 2.09 25.89 13.93
N PHE A 101 2.57 25.51 12.74
CA PHE A 101 3.95 25.75 12.32
C PHE A 101 4.03 26.36 10.93
N ASP A 102 4.98 27.30 10.78
CA ASP A 102 5.46 27.77 9.48
C ASP A 102 6.67 26.95 9.05
N TRP A 103 6.57 26.31 7.90
CA TRP A 103 7.56 25.35 7.41
C TRP A 103 8.59 26.06 6.53
N ARG A 104 9.86 25.82 6.80
CA ARG A 104 10.98 26.29 5.97
C ARG A 104 12.07 25.25 5.92
N LEU A 105 12.74 25.14 4.77
CA LEU A 105 13.93 24.32 4.66
C LEU A 105 15.09 24.94 5.46
N PRO A 106 15.99 24.12 6.02
CA PRO A 106 17.24 24.61 6.60
C PRO A 106 18.06 25.43 5.59
N GLU A 107 18.86 26.37 6.09
CA GLU A 107 19.75 27.17 5.24
C GLU A 107 20.69 26.28 4.42
N GLY A 108 20.80 26.59 3.12
CA GLY A 108 21.63 25.84 2.17
C GLY A 108 20.99 24.56 1.60
N MET A 109 19.77 24.20 2.03
CA MET A 109 19.03 23.08 1.46
C MET A 109 18.13 23.55 0.31
N VAL A 110 18.23 22.87 -0.83
CA VAL A 110 17.38 23.11 -2.01
C VAL A 110 16.26 22.07 -2.00
N ALA A 111 15.04 22.50 -2.30
CA ALA A 111 13.94 21.57 -2.48
C ALA A 111 14.25 20.62 -3.64
N GLU A 112 14.14 19.32 -3.41
CA GLU A 112 14.12 18.36 -4.49
C GLU A 112 12.89 18.66 -5.36
N THR A 113 13.14 19.19 -6.54
CA THR A 113 12.10 19.41 -7.55
C THR A 113 12.06 18.13 -8.36
N GLY A 114 11.08 17.27 -8.09
CA GLY A 114 10.90 16.05 -8.88
C GLY A 114 10.47 16.44 -10.29
N HIS A 115 11.43 16.50 -11.22
CA HIS A 115 11.25 16.51 -12.68
C HIS A 115 12.61 16.29 -13.36
N ASP A 116 12.82 15.09 -13.88
CA ASP A 116 13.44 14.76 -15.18
C ASP A 116 12.90 13.40 -15.64
#